data_AF-R7FR47-F1
#
_entry.id   AF-R7FR47-F1
#
_cell.length_a   1.000
_cell.length_b   1.000
_cell.length_c   1.000
_cell.angle_alpha   90.00
_cell.angle_beta   90.00
_cell.angle_gamma   90.00
#
_symmetry.space_group_name_H-M   'P 1'
#
loop_
_entity.id
_entity.type
_entity.pdbx_description
1 polymer ?
#
loop_
_entity_poly.entity_id
_entity_poly.type
_entity_poly.pdbx_seq_one_letter_code
_entity_poly.pdbx_strand_id
1 'polypeptide(L)' 'MLFPRIRSLREDKDITQKQLSEILSCSQRVYSNYERGELDIPTDILIKLANYHNVSIDFLLSQTDNPKRNK' A
#
# COMPACT_ATOMS: atom_id res chain seq x y z
N MET A 1 -8.85 7.17 -8.11
CA MET A 1 -8.19 6.85 -6.83
C MET A 1 -6.70 7.04 -7.04
N LEU A 2 -5.99 7.77 -6.17
CA LEU A 2 -4.57 8.11 -6.40
C LEU A 2 -3.64 6.89 -6.30
N PHE A 3 -3.98 5.91 -5.46
CA PHE A 3 -3.19 4.70 -5.24
C PHE A 3 -4.00 3.42 -5.50
N PRO A 4 -4.37 3.13 -6.76
CA PRO A 4 -5.27 2.00 -7.07
C PRO A 4 -4.69 0.65 -6.64
N ARG A 5 -3.36 0.47 -6.76
CA ARG A 5 -2.70 -0.80 -6.47
C ARG A 5 -2.61 -1.14 -4.99
N ILE A 6 -2.57 -0.15 -4.11
CA ILE A 6 -2.55 -0.40 -2.65
C ILE A 6 -3.85 -1.06 -2.22
N ARG A 7 -4.98 -0.52 -2.70
CA ARG A 7 -6.29 -1.11 -2.43
C ARG A 7 -6.41 -2.50 -3.04
N SER A 8 -6.07 -2.67 -4.32
CA SER A 8 -6.16 -3.98 -5.00
C SER A 8 -5.33 -5.04 -4.29
N LEU A 9 -4.07 -4.75 -3.95
CA LEU A 9 -3.20 -5.69 -3.26
C LEU A 9 -3.70 -6.07 -1.85
N ARG A 10 -4.41 -5.18 -1.17
CA ARG A 10 -5.08 -5.48 0.11
C ARG A 10 -6.26 -6.43 -0.13
N GLU A 11 -7.09 -6.14 -1.12
CA GLU A 11 -8.27 -6.93 -1.48
C GLU A 11 -7.87 -8.33 -1.97
N ASP A 12 -6.79 -8.45 -2.77
CA ASP A 12 -6.23 -9.73 -3.23
C ASP A 12 -5.71 -10.63 -2.10
N LYS A 13 -5.46 -10.05 -0.92
CA LYS A 13 -5.05 -10.77 0.29
C LYS A 13 -6.21 -11.08 1.24
N ASP A 14 -7.45 -10.74 0.88
CA ASP A 14 -8.66 -10.93 1.69
C ASP A 14 -8.57 -10.32 3.10
N ILE A 15 -7.86 -9.20 3.26
CA ILE A 15 -7.74 -8.50 4.54
C ILE A 15 -8.48 -7.15 4.55
N THR A 16 -9.00 -6.81 5.71
CA THR A 16 -9.69 -5.54 5.97
C THR A 16 -8.69 -4.38 6.08
N GLN A 17 -9.18 -3.15 5.88
CA GLN A 17 -8.40 -1.93 6.14
C GLN A 17 -7.88 -1.87 7.59
N LYS A 18 -8.64 -2.43 8.55
CA LYS A 18 -8.24 -2.49 9.96
C LYS A 18 -7.03 -3.40 10.15
N GLN A 19 -7.07 -4.63 9.64
CA GLN A 19 -5.96 -5.58 9.75
C GLN A 19 -4.67 -5.03 9.10
N LEU A 20 -4.78 -4.43 7.91
CA LEU A 20 -3.60 -3.84 7.27
C LEU A 20 -3.09 -2.60 8.04
N SER A 21 -3.96 -1.78 8.60
CA SER A 21 -3.54 -0.66 9.44
C SER A 21 -2.76 -1.09 10.69
N GLU A 22 -3.15 -2.21 11.30
CA GLU A 22 -2.43 -2.81 12.44
C GLU A 22 -1.02 -3.26 12.03
N ILE A 23 -0.89 -3.95 10.89
CA ILE A 23 0.40 -4.37 10.31
C ILE A 23 1.31 -3.15 10.05
N LEU A 24 0.73 -2.05 9.56
CA LEU A 24 1.47 -0.84 9.23
C LEU A 24 1.73 0.06 10.45
N SER A 25 1.14 -0.26 11.60
CA SER A 25 1.17 0.53 12.84
C SER A 25 0.58 1.94 12.65
N CYS A 26 -0.56 2.03 11.97
CA CYS A 26 -1.32 3.27 11.79
C CYS A 26 -2.82 3.04 12.12
N SER A 27 -3.61 4.11 12.20
CA SER A 27 -5.05 3.95 12.40
C SER A 27 -5.75 3.50 11.11
N GLN A 28 -6.86 2.75 11.23
CA GLN A 28 -7.66 2.36 10.08
C GLN A 28 -8.12 3.56 9.24
N ARG A 29 -8.44 4.69 9.88
CA ARG A 29 -8.82 5.93 9.19
C ARG A 29 -7.67 6.47 8.35
N VAL A 30 -6.47 6.53 8.92
CA VAL A 30 -5.26 6.98 8.21
C VAL A 30 -4.97 6.10 7.01
N TYR A 31 -5.02 4.77 7.18
CA TYR A 31 -4.86 3.83 6.07
C TYR A 31 -5.93 4.00 4.97
N SER A 32 -7.19 4.21 5.37
CA SER A 32 -8.29 4.47 4.45
C SER A 32 -8.06 5.76 3.62
N ASN A 33 -7.50 6.80 4.23
CA ASN A 33 -7.14 8.04 3.54
C ASN A 33 -5.99 7.83 2.54
N TYR A 34 -5.01 6.97 2.87
CA TYR A 34 -3.96 6.56 1.92
C TYR A 34 -4.56 5.91 0.68
N GLU A 35 -5.46 4.93 0.84
CA GLU A 35 -6.07 4.27 -0.32
C GLU A 35 -6.81 5.28 -1.21
N ARG A 36 -7.53 6.24 -0.61
CA ARG A 36 -8.28 7.26 -1.35
C ARG A 36 -7.40 8.35 -1.98
N GLY A 37 -6.16 8.50 -1.54
CA GLY A 37 -5.27 9.59 -1.96
C GLY A 37 -5.61 10.93 -1.30
N GLU A 38 -6.31 10.90 -0.16
CA GLU A 38 -6.62 12.10 0.63
C GLU A 38 -5.45 12.50 1.54
N LEU A 39 -4.52 11.58 1.76
CA LEU A 39 -3.31 11.79 2.54
C LEU A 39 -2.14 11.17 1.78
N ASP A 40 -1.02 11.91 1.71
CA ASP A 40 0.23 11.37 1.20
C ASP A 40 0.72 10.22 2.08
N ILE A 41 1.37 9.25 1.44
CA ILE A 41 1.87 8.05 2.11
C ILE A 41 3.29 8.32 2.60
N PRO A 42 3.54 8.28 3.92
CA PRO A 42 4.89 8.38 4.47
C PRO A 42 5.81 7.31 3.88
N THR A 43 7.08 7.64 3.67
CA THR A 43 8.05 6.74 3.04
C THR A 43 8.20 5.41 3.81
N ASP A 44 8.11 5.42 5.15
CA ASP A 44 8.18 4.21 5.95
C ASP A 44 6.96 3.29 5.71
N ILE A 45 5.76 3.85 5.58
CA ILE A 45 4.54 3.11 5.23
C ILE A 45 4.66 2.53 3.81
N LEU A 46 5.18 3.31 2.87
CA LEU A 46 5.40 2.87 1.49
C LEU A 46 6.39 1.68 1.42
N ILE A 47 7.49 1.75 2.18
CA ILE A 47 8.46 0.66 2.33
C ILE A 47 7.79 -0.58 2.96
N LYS A 48 7.01 -0.40 4.04
CA LYS A 48 6.29 -1.49 4.70
C LYS A 48 5.29 -2.17 3.76
N LEU A 49 4.50 -1.40 3.01
CA LEU A 49 3.57 -1.93 2.00
C LEU A 49 4.31 -2.73 0.93
N ALA A 50 5.40 -2.18 0.40
CA ALA A 50 6.20 -2.85 -0.61
C ALA A 50 6.76 -4.17 -0.08
N ASN A 51 7.21 -4.20 1.18
CA ASN A 51 7.73 -5.41 1.83
C ASN A 51 6.62 -6.43 2.07
N TYR A 52 5.47 -5.98 2.59
CA TYR A 52 4.33 -6.83 2.92
C TYR A 52 3.73 -7.51 1.69
N HIS A 53 3.64 -6.79 0.56
CA HIS A 53 3.14 -7.34 -0.70
C HIS A 53 4.23 -7.94 -1.59
N ASN A 54 5.51 -7.87 -1.17
CA ASN A 54 6.66 -8.34 -1.94
C ASN A 54 6.71 -7.77 -3.38
N VAL A 55 6.47 -6.46 -3.51
CA VAL A 55 6.50 -5.72 -4.78
C VAL A 55 7.47 -4.55 -4.72
N SER A 56 7.80 -3.96 -5.87
CA SER A 56 8.56 -2.70 -5.96
C SER A 56 7.72 -1.49 -5.54
N ILE A 57 8.39 -0.42 -5.11
CA ILE A 57 7.73 0.86 -4.80
C ILE A 57 7.17 1.48 -6.09
N ASP A 58 7.91 1.40 -7.20
CA ASP A 58 7.46 1.87 -8.51
C ASP A 58 6.15 1.18 -8.91
N PHE A 59 6.00 -0.10 -8.57
CA PHE A 59 4.74 -0.80 -8.75
C PHE A 59 3.65 -0.24 -7.83
N LEU A 60 3.88 -0.01 -6.54
CA LEU A 60 2.84 0.59 -5.68
C LEU A 60 2.37 1.97 -6.17
N LEU A 61 3.30 2.77 -6.68
CA LEU A 61 3.06 4.13 -7.19
C LEU A 61 2.60 4.19 -8.65
N SER A 62 2.31 3.03 -9.26
CA SER A 62 1.85 2.92 -10.64
C SER A 62 2.80 3.55 -11.68
N GLN A 63 4.11 3.57 -11.39
CA GLN A 63 5.15 4.05 -12.29
C GLN A 63 5.65 2.96 -13.26
N THR A 64 5.34 1.69 -12.99
CA THR A 64 5.68 0.53 -13.84
C THR A 64 4.68 -0.59 -13.65
N ASP A 65 4.38 -1.40 -14.67
CA ASP A 65 3.58 -2.62 -14.50
C ASP A 65 4.39 -3.82 -13.96
N ASN A 66 5.71 -3.68 -13.83
CA ASN A 66 6.57 -4.74 -13.31
C ASN A 66 6.55 -4.74 -11.75
N PRO A 67 5.96 -5.75 -11.09
CA PRO A 67 5.95 -5.81 -9.63
C PRO A 67 7.30 -6.17 -9.03
N LYS A 68 8.26 -6.66 -9.84
CA LYS A 68 9.54 -7.15 -9.34
C LYS A 68 10.39 -6.02 -8.78
N ARG A 69 11.03 -6.31 -7.65
CA ARG A 69 12.12 -5.48 -7.13
C ARG A 69 13.38 -5.73 -7.94
N ASN A 70 14.08 -4.67 -8.28
CA ASN A 70 15.47 -4.74 -8.69
C ASN A 70 16.29 -4.97 -7.42
N LYS A 71 16.61 -6.24 -7.14
CA LYS A 71 17.55 -6.62 -6.09
C LYS A 71 18.87 -7.01 -6.73
#